data_AF-A0A349DV54-F1
#
_entry.id   AF-A0A349DV54-F1
#
_cell.length_a   1.000
_cell.length_b   1.000
_cell.length_c   1.000
_cell.angle_alpha   90.00
_cell.angle_beta   90.00
_cell.angle_gamma   90.00
#
_symmetry.space_group_name_H-M   'P 1'
#
loop_
_entity.id
_entity.type
_entity.pdbx_description
1 polymer ?
#
loop_
_entity_poly.entity_id
_entity_poly.type
_entity_poly.pdbx_seq_one_letter_code
_entity_poly.pdbx_strand_id
1 'polypeptide(L)' 'MYPEELVIPMRLDLTEAGVQELKTADAVDNFMQETKGTALLIVNSV' A
#
# COMPACT_ATOMS: atom_id res chain seq x y z
N MET A 1 14.65 11.19 -3.37
CA MET A 1 13.34 10.83 -2.79
C MET A 1 12.44 12.04 -2.90
N TYR A 2 11.17 11.84 -3.25
CA TYR A 2 10.18 12.92 -3.25
C TYR A 2 9.82 13.31 -1.80
N PRO A 3 9.60 14.60 -1.51
CA PRO A 3 9.09 15.07 -0.22
C PRO A 3 7.84 14.29 0.22
N GLU A 4 7.73 14.01 1.51
CA GLU A 4 6.60 13.24 2.06
C GLU A 4 5.25 13.91 1.76
N GLU A 5 5.21 15.23 1.90
CA GLU A 5 4.07 16.08 1.58
C GLU A 5 3.54 15.93 0.15
N LEU A 6 4.40 15.60 -0.82
CA LEU A 6 3.99 15.38 -2.20
C LEU A 6 3.39 13.99 -2.42
N VAL A 7 3.79 12.99 -1.61
CA VAL A 7 3.32 11.61 -1.75
C VAL A 7 2.10 11.29 -0.89
N ILE A 8 1.81 12.10 0.13
CA ILE A 8 0.61 11.98 0.97
C ILE A 8 -0.69 11.94 0.15
N PRO A 9 -0.98 12.88 -0.77
CA PRO A 9 -2.26 12.87 -1.50
C PRO A 9 -2.42 11.58 -2.33
N MET A 10 -1.37 11.12 -3.00
CA MET A 10 -1.41 9.90 -3.82
C MET A 10 -1.62 8.63 -3.00
N ARG A 11 -1.21 8.63 -1.73
CA ARG A 11 -1.49 7.54 -0.78
C ARG A 11 -2.94 7.61 -0.29
N LEU A 12 -3.41 8.81 0.07
CA LEU A 12 -4.75 9.02 0.56
C LEU A 12 -5.81 8.54 -0.43
N ASP A 13 -5.66 8.88 -1.72
CA ASP A 13 -6.57 8.45 -2.79
C ASP A 13 -6.79 6.91 -2.80
N LEU A 14 -5.72 6.13 -2.57
CA LEU A 14 -5.80 4.67 -2.51
C LEU A 14 -6.43 4.20 -1.19
N THR A 15 -6.02 4.76 -0.05
CA THR A 15 -6.55 4.35 1.25
C THR A 15 -8.03 4.69 1.41
N GLU A 16 -8.50 5.82 0.86
CA GLU A 16 -9.91 6.21 0.84
C GLU A 16 -10.74 5.28 -0.07
N ALA A 17 -10.14 4.74 -1.13
CA ALA A 17 -10.73 3.70 -1.97
C ALA A 17 -10.73 2.30 -1.33
N GLY A 18 -10.21 2.16 -0.11
CA GLY A 18 -10.18 0.90 0.65
C GLY A 18 -8.92 0.06 0.45
N VAL A 19 -7.87 0.61 -0.16
CA VAL A 19 -6.58 -0.06 -0.31
C VAL A 19 -5.84 -0.05 1.03
N GLN A 20 -5.40 -1.22 1.47
CA GLN A 20 -4.54 -1.34 2.66
C GLN A 20 -3.09 -0.98 2.31
N GLU A 21 -2.49 -0.08 3.08
CA GLU A 21 -1.08 0.29 2.93
C GLU A 21 -0.15 -0.71 3.65
N LEU A 22 0.89 -1.16 2.95
CA LEU A 22 1.93 -2.05 3.47
C LEU A 22 3.28 -1.31 3.45
N LYS A 23 3.68 -0.74 4.60
CA LYS A 23 4.83 0.17 4.72
C LYS A 23 6.17 -0.52 5.01
N THR A 24 6.14 -1.77 5.44
CA THR A 24 7.33 -2.52 5.88
C THR A 24 7.37 -3.87 5.19
N ALA A 25 8.57 -4.44 5.08
CA ALA A 25 8.75 -5.81 4.57
C ALA A 25 7.92 -6.81 5.38
N ASP A 26 7.99 -6.75 6.72
CA ASP A 26 7.21 -7.63 7.59
C ASP A 26 5.70 -7.53 7.35
N ALA A 27 5.17 -6.32 7.10
CA ALA A 27 3.74 -6.16 6.80
C ALA A 27 3.36 -6.80 5.46
N VAL A 28 4.25 -6.75 4.47
CA VAL A 28 4.07 -7.44 3.18
C VAL A 28 4.11 -8.95 3.39
N ASP A 29 5.11 -9.46 4.12
CA ASP A 29 5.27 -10.90 4.36
C ASP A 29 4.08 -11.48 5.11
N ASN A 30 3.62 -10.80 6.16
CA ASN A 30 2.43 -11.20 6.92
C ASN A 30 1.18 -11.19 6.03
N PHE A 31 0.98 -10.14 5.23
CA PHE A 31 -0.15 -10.06 4.30
C PHE A 31 -0.15 -11.24 3.31
N MET A 32 1.01 -11.56 2.73
CA MET A 32 1.15 -12.66 1.77
C MET A 32 0.94 -14.04 2.39
N GLN A 33 1.26 -14.22 3.67
CA GLN A 33 1.05 -15.49 4.38
C GLN A 33 -0.41 -15.67 4.83
N GLU A 34 -1.05 -14.60 5.29
CA GLU A 34 -2.39 -14.67 5.89
C GLU A 34 -3.52 -14.59 4.84
N THR A 35 -3.27 -13.92 3.71
CA THR A 35 -4.29 -13.70 2.69
C THR A 35 -4.69 -15.02 2.03
N LYS A 36 -6.00 -15.28 2.00
CA LYS A 36 -6.60 -16.42 1.30
C LYS A 36 -7.41 -15.93 0.12
N GLY A 37 -7.28 -16.61 -1.02
CA GLY A 37 -7.96 -16.22 -2.25
C GLY A 37 -7.13 -15.24 -3.08
N THR A 38 -7.78 -14.25 -3.69
CA THR A 38 -7.16 -13.32 -4.64
C THR A 38 -6.96 -11.95 -4.02
N ALA A 39 -5.77 -11.36 -4.19
CA ALA A 39 -5.48 -9.99 -3.80
C ALA A 39 -5.20 -9.12 -5.04
N LEU A 40 -5.64 -7.86 -5.01
CA LEU A 40 -5.23 -6.84 -5.96
C LEU A 40 -4.05 -6.06 -5.36
N LEU A 41 -2.87 -6.21 -5.95
CA LEU A 41 -1.67 -5.50 -5.52
C LEU A 41 -1.45 -4.25 -6.38
N ILE A 42 -1.43 -3.08 -5.75
CA ILE A 42 -1.18 -1.80 -6.42
C ILE A 42 0.23 -1.34 -6.03
N VAL A 43 1.13 -1.30 -7.00
CA VAL A 43 2.46 -0.70 -6.84
C VAL A 43 2.35 0.79 -7.13
N ASN A 44 2.13 1.59 -6.08
CA ASN A 44 2.04 3.04 -6.21
C ASN A 44 3.44 3.64 -6.46
N SER A 45 3.54 4.58 -7.39
CA SER A 45 4.79 5.26 -7.77
C SER A 45 4.54 6.75 -7.95
N VAL A 46 5.61 7.53 -7.76
CA VAL A 46 5.71 8.98 -8.02
C VAL A 46 6.71 9.28 -9.13
#